data_AF-A0A9D4CYJ3-F1
#
_entry.id   AF-A0A9D4CYJ3-F1
#
_cell.length_a   1.000
_cell.length_b   1.000
_cell.length_c   1.000
_cell.angle_alpha   90.00
_cell.angle_beta   90.00
_cell.angle_gamma   90.00
#
_symmetry.space_group_name_H-M   'P 1'
#
loop_
_entity.id
_entity.type
_entity.pdbx_description
1 polymer ?
#
loop_
_entity_poly.entity_id
_entity_poly.type
_entity_poly.pdbx_seq_one_letter_code
_entity_poly.pdbx_strand_id
1 'polypeptide(L)'
;MLHSVSLLDLYHNNEDVVPLILEMLSEVVQRQLCFLNEKRSNQLYEVCLSAIQTYSKHNSGKRVKDASEEEEDRYNDILLVMEMLTNLLSKDFVDFGDKDENIPSPQAVSPIDVVLYGLNTVIPLMTEDLLRFPNLCSQYFKLITFLTEIHPDKFTSLPEELFKSIMVSLEMGLVSYP
;
A
#
# COMPACT_ATOMS: atom_id res chain seq x y z
N MET A 1 9.95 -4.99 13.99
CA MET A 1 8.88 -4.48 13.11
C MET A 1 7.90 -3.58 13.83
N LEU A 2 7.27 -3.96 14.95
CA LEU A 2 6.42 -3.01 15.72
C LEU A 2 7.09 -1.65 16.06
N HIS A 3 8.40 -1.67 16.36
CA HIS A 3 9.16 -0.44 16.60
C HIS A 3 9.27 0.48 15.37
N SER A 4 9.17 -0.02 14.13
CA SER A 4 9.23 0.84 12.95
C SER A 4 7.99 1.72 12.82
N VAL A 5 6.82 1.20 13.22
CA VAL A 5 5.58 2.00 13.30
C VAL A 5 5.73 3.10 14.36
N SER A 6 6.31 2.78 15.53
CA SER A 6 6.57 3.79 16.57
C SER A 6 7.57 4.86 16.11
N LEU A 7 8.60 4.46 15.34
CA LEU A 7 9.54 5.40 14.74
C LEU A 7 8.85 6.27 13.68
N LEU A 8 7.96 5.70 12.88
CA LEU A 8 7.17 6.43 11.89
C LEU A 8 6.27 7.49 12.55
N ASP A 9 5.62 7.14 13.66
CA ASP A 9 4.79 8.08 14.44
C ASP A 9 5.65 9.18 15.10
N LEU A 10 6.85 8.85 15.57
CA LEU A 10 7.77 9.81 16.21
C LEU A 10 8.40 10.77 15.19
N TYR A 11 8.80 10.27 14.03
CA TYR A 11 9.54 11.00 12.99
C TYR A 11 8.67 11.43 11.81
N HIS A 12 7.34 11.52 11.98
CA HIS A 12 6.37 11.86 10.92
C HIS A 12 6.57 13.22 10.23
N ASN A 13 7.43 14.11 10.76
CA ASN A 13 7.80 15.39 10.16
C ASN A 13 9.23 15.41 9.63
N ASN A 14 9.90 14.27 9.58
CA ASN A 14 11.23 14.13 9.03
C ASN A 14 11.15 13.43 7.66
N GLU A 15 11.34 14.22 6.62
CA GLU A 15 11.22 13.82 5.21
C GLU A 15 12.30 12.82 4.78
N ASP A 16 13.44 12.74 5.48
CA ASP A 16 14.47 11.73 5.21
C ASP A 16 14.15 10.37 5.85
N VAL A 17 13.55 10.38 7.05
CA VAL A 17 13.36 9.16 7.86
C VAL A 17 12.10 8.40 7.46
N VAL A 18 11.03 9.10 7.08
CA VAL A 18 9.76 8.48 6.70
C VAL A 18 9.92 7.53 5.50
N PRO A 19 10.54 7.94 4.37
CA PRO A 19 10.75 7.05 3.23
C PRO A 19 11.60 5.83 3.58
N LEU A 20 12.65 5.99 4.38
CA LEU A 20 13.52 4.88 4.79
C LEU A 20 12.77 3.81 5.59
N ILE A 21 11.81 4.22 6.43
CA ILE A 21 10.98 3.28 7.18
C ILE A 21 10.01 2.56 6.25
N LEU A 22 9.39 3.28 5.31
CA LEU A 22 8.47 2.70 4.32
C LEU A 22 9.19 1.74 3.37
N GLU A 23 10.38 2.12 2.88
CA GLU A 23 11.24 1.30 2.03
C GLU A 23 11.67 0.02 2.76
N MET A 24 12.12 0.13 4.02
CA MET A 24 12.46 -1.05 4.81
C MET A 24 11.28 -2.01 4.98
N LEU A 25 10.07 -1.51 5.22
CA LEU A 25 8.87 -2.34 5.29
C LEU A 25 8.54 -2.97 3.93
N SER A 26 8.59 -2.21 2.85
CA SER A 26 8.35 -2.69 1.48
C SER A 26 9.32 -3.82 1.10
N GLU A 27 10.61 -3.65 1.39
CA GLU A 27 11.66 -4.64 1.13
C GLU A 27 11.48 -5.92 1.95
N VAL A 28 11.08 -5.79 3.23
CA VAL A 28 10.76 -6.96 4.07
C VAL A 28 9.56 -7.73 3.50
N VAL A 29 8.50 -7.03 3.10
CA VAL A 29 7.33 -7.65 2.47
C VAL A 29 7.74 -8.37 1.20
N GLN A 30 8.44 -7.68 0.30
CA GLN A 30 8.85 -8.23 -1.00
C GLN A 30 9.72 -9.47 -0.88
N ARG A 31 10.69 -9.48 0.05
CA ARG A 31 11.69 -10.56 0.13
C ARG A 31 11.31 -11.69 1.07
N GLN A 32 10.51 -11.42 2.09
CA GLN A 32 10.28 -12.38 3.18
C GLN A 32 8.86 -12.95 3.19
N LEU A 33 7.83 -12.20 2.76
CA LEU A 33 6.43 -12.58 2.96
C LEU A 33 6.11 -14.00 2.46
N CYS A 34 6.59 -14.35 1.26
CA CYS A 34 6.36 -15.67 0.67
C CYS A 34 6.96 -16.83 1.48
N PHE A 35 7.94 -16.57 2.36
CA PHE A 35 8.61 -17.59 3.17
C PHE A 35 8.12 -17.65 4.63
N LEU A 36 7.28 -16.70 5.03
CA LEU A 36 6.74 -16.67 6.40
C LEU A 36 5.61 -17.70 6.55
N ASN A 37 5.49 -18.33 7.71
CA ASN A 37 4.29 -19.09 8.05
C ASN A 37 3.09 -18.16 8.28
N GLU A 38 1.88 -18.72 8.43
CA GLU A 38 0.64 -17.96 8.57
C GLU A 38 0.71 -16.95 9.73
N LYS A 39 1.18 -17.39 10.91
CA LYS A 39 1.31 -16.54 12.10
C LYS A 39 2.21 -15.33 11.86
N ARG A 40 3.39 -15.52 11.26
CA ARG A 40 4.33 -14.42 10.98
C ARG A 40 3.84 -13.52 9.85
N SER A 41 3.14 -14.08 8.87
CA SER A 41 2.51 -13.32 7.79
C SER A 41 1.43 -12.38 8.34
N ASN A 42 0.57 -12.88 9.23
CA ASN A 42 -0.44 -12.05 9.92
C ASN A 42 0.19 -10.92 10.73
N GLN A 43 1.29 -11.17 11.44
CA GLN A 43 2.03 -10.12 12.15
C GLN A 43 2.60 -9.07 11.19
N LEU A 44 3.07 -9.48 10.02
CA LEU A 44 3.56 -8.54 9.01
C LEU A 44 2.40 -7.72 8.42
N TYR A 45 1.25 -8.33 8.14
CA TYR A 45 0.04 -7.63 7.70
C TYR A 45 -0.43 -6.58 8.72
N GLU A 46 -0.45 -6.91 10.01
CA GLU A 46 -0.77 -5.98 11.10
C GLU A 46 0.20 -4.79 11.16
N VAL A 47 1.50 -5.04 11.00
CA VAL A 47 2.52 -3.98 11.00
C VAL A 47 2.35 -3.07 9.79
N CYS A 48 2.16 -3.63 8.59
CA CYS A 48 1.94 -2.85 7.36
C CYS A 48 0.68 -2.00 7.47
N LEU A 49 -0.43 -2.57 7.96
CA LEU A 49 -1.66 -1.83 8.20
C LEU A 49 -1.43 -0.66 9.18
N SER A 50 -0.76 -0.93 10.29
CA SER A 50 -0.47 0.10 11.31
C SER A 50 0.44 1.20 10.78
N ALA A 51 1.42 0.84 9.94
CA ALA A 51 2.30 1.81 9.28
C ALA A 51 1.53 2.72 8.31
N ILE A 52 0.67 2.14 7.46
CA ILE A 52 -0.17 2.89 6.52
C ILE A 52 -1.14 3.81 7.26
N GLN A 53 -1.76 3.33 8.35
CA GLN A 53 -2.63 4.13 9.21
C GLN A 53 -1.88 5.31 9.84
N THR A 54 -0.66 5.07 10.33
CA THR A 54 0.19 6.10 10.93
C THR A 54 0.61 7.14 9.89
N TYR A 55 1.03 6.69 8.70
CA TYR A 55 1.37 7.56 7.58
C TYR A 55 0.16 8.44 7.18
N SER A 56 -1.01 7.82 6.98
CA SER A 56 -2.26 8.51 6.64
C SER A 56 -2.61 9.60 7.65
N LYS A 57 -2.56 9.28 8.95
CA LYS A 57 -2.89 10.18 10.05
C LYS A 57 -2.07 11.47 10.01
N HIS A 58 -0.78 11.38 9.65
CA HIS A 58 0.13 12.53 9.67
C HIS A 58 0.20 13.31 8.36
N ASN A 59 -0.22 12.70 7.24
CA ASN A 59 -0.22 13.33 5.92
C ASN A 59 -1.61 13.84 5.50
N SER A 60 -2.68 13.39 6.16
CA SER A 60 -4.05 13.88 5.94
C SER A 60 -4.18 15.35 6.37
N GLY A 61 -4.37 16.25 5.40
CA GLY A 61 -4.67 17.66 5.66
C GLY A 61 -3.47 18.59 5.90
N LYS A 62 -2.23 18.11 5.70
CA LYS A 62 -1.05 19.00 5.65
C LYS A 62 -1.21 19.99 4.48
N ARG A 63 -1.29 21.29 4.81
CA ARG A 63 -1.31 22.38 3.83
C ARG A 63 0.11 22.65 3.36
N VAL A 64 0.30 22.51 2.06
CA VAL A 64 1.57 22.70 1.34
C VAL A 64 2.14 24.09 1.61
N LYS A 65 3.38 24.16 2.10
CA LYS A 65 4.09 25.43 2.32
C LYS A 65 5.06 25.73 1.18
N ASP A 66 5.68 24.70 0.59
CA ASP A 66 6.46 24.78 -0.63
C ASP A 66 6.09 23.61 -1.56
N ALA A 67 5.61 23.94 -2.76
CA ALA A 67 4.84 22.98 -3.56
C ALA A 67 5.65 21.93 -4.32
N SER A 68 6.93 22.17 -4.65
CA SER A 68 7.67 21.25 -5.51
C SER A 68 8.44 20.17 -4.75
N GLU A 69 9.14 20.51 -3.66
CA GLU A 69 9.91 19.53 -2.87
C GLU A 69 8.98 18.58 -2.12
N GLU A 70 7.92 19.11 -1.49
CA GLU A 70 6.89 18.29 -0.84
C GLU A 70 6.12 17.38 -1.83
N GLU A 71 6.13 17.68 -3.12
CA GLU A 71 5.50 16.84 -4.16
C GLU A 71 6.39 15.66 -4.55
N GLU A 72 7.71 15.84 -4.62
CA GLU A 72 8.67 14.77 -4.89
C GLU A 72 8.76 13.78 -3.72
N ASP A 73 8.79 14.29 -2.48
CA ASP A 73 8.80 13.44 -1.28
C ASP A 73 7.49 12.64 -1.16
N ARG A 74 6.37 13.31 -1.40
CA ARG A 74 5.05 12.66 -1.40
C ARG A 74 4.93 11.64 -2.52
N TYR A 75 5.47 11.92 -3.70
CA TYR A 75 5.56 10.96 -4.79
C TYR A 75 6.30 9.70 -4.33
N ASN A 76 7.47 9.86 -3.70
CA ASN A 76 8.30 8.73 -3.26
C ASN A 76 7.58 7.88 -2.19
N ASP A 77 7.01 8.52 -1.17
CA ASP A 77 6.26 7.83 -0.13
C ASP A 77 5.06 7.04 -0.69
N ILE A 78 4.26 7.67 -1.56
CA ILE A 78 3.11 7.04 -2.21
C ILE A 78 3.57 5.84 -3.05
N LEU A 79 4.66 5.99 -3.80
CA LEU A 79 5.22 4.90 -4.60
C LEU A 79 5.62 3.71 -3.71
N LEU A 80 6.36 3.96 -2.61
CA LEU A 80 6.78 2.92 -1.67
C LEU A 80 5.58 2.21 -1.02
N VAL A 81 4.54 2.95 -0.63
CA VAL A 81 3.32 2.34 -0.10
C VAL A 81 2.65 1.47 -1.16
N MET A 82 2.56 1.93 -2.41
CA MET A 82 1.93 1.17 -3.50
C MET A 82 2.73 -0.08 -3.91
N GLU A 83 4.06 -0.02 -3.86
CA GLU A 83 4.93 -1.19 -4.00
C GLU A 83 4.70 -2.21 -2.89
N MET A 84 4.67 -1.74 -1.64
CA MET A 84 4.36 -2.57 -0.49
C MET A 84 2.99 -3.24 -0.64
N LEU A 85 1.93 -2.50 -0.99
CA LEU A 85 0.59 -3.04 -1.19
C LEU A 85 0.54 -4.14 -2.26
N THR A 86 1.19 -3.93 -3.40
CA THR A 86 1.29 -4.95 -4.45
C THR A 86 2.02 -6.20 -3.95
N ASN A 87 3.09 -6.02 -3.19
CA ASN A 87 3.86 -7.12 -2.64
C ASN A 87 3.10 -7.88 -1.53
N LEU A 88 2.14 -7.27 -0.83
CA LEU A 88 1.29 -7.96 0.14
C LEU A 88 0.39 -9.03 -0.51
N LEU A 89 0.02 -8.82 -1.77
CA LEU A 89 -0.76 -9.78 -2.57
C LEU A 89 0.09 -10.95 -3.11
N SER A 90 1.42 -10.86 -3.06
CA SER A 90 2.30 -11.87 -3.66
C SER A 90 2.17 -13.26 -3.03
N LYS A 91 1.81 -13.33 -1.75
CA LYS A 91 1.65 -14.59 -1.02
C LYS A 91 0.45 -15.40 -1.50
N ASP A 92 -0.60 -14.75 -2.00
CA ASP A 92 -1.75 -15.42 -2.60
C ASP A 92 -1.37 -16.15 -3.90
N PHE A 93 -0.29 -15.72 -4.55
CA PHE A 93 0.25 -16.34 -5.77
C PHE A 93 1.35 -17.38 -5.46
N VAL A 94 2.26 -17.04 -4.54
CA VAL A 94 3.44 -17.85 -4.20
C VAL A 94 3.58 -17.93 -2.68
N ASP A 95 3.25 -19.10 -2.13
CA ASP A 95 3.43 -19.41 -0.71
C ASP A 95 4.42 -20.55 -0.51
N PHE A 96 5.62 -20.21 -0.04
CA PHE A 96 6.67 -21.12 0.40
C PHE A 96 6.70 -21.28 1.92
N GLY A 97 5.76 -20.67 2.64
CA GLY A 97 5.67 -20.77 4.09
C GLY A 97 5.34 -22.18 4.55
N ASP A 98 5.89 -22.57 5.69
CA ASP A 98 5.46 -23.79 6.37
C ASP A 98 3.98 -23.67 6.71
N LYS A 99 3.19 -24.67 6.29
CA LYS A 99 1.78 -24.77 6.67
C LYS A 99 1.72 -25.29 8.10
N ASP A 100 1.42 -24.42 9.06
CA ASP A 100 1.19 -24.84 10.43
C ASP A 100 -0.07 -25.73 10.45
N GLU A 101 0.11 -27.03 10.69
CA GLU A 101 -1.00 -27.94 10.91
C GLU A 101 -1.71 -27.56 12.23
N ASN A 102 -2.96 -27.06 12.12
CA ASN A 102 -3.98 -27.04 13.17
C ASN A 102 -4.02 -25.92 14.22
N ILE A 103 -3.95 -24.62 13.86
CA ILE A 103 -4.67 -23.61 14.66
C ILE A 103 -5.22 -22.51 13.75
N PRO A 104 -6.53 -22.50 13.40
CA PRO A 104 -7.13 -21.33 12.80
C PRO A 104 -7.01 -20.17 13.79
N SER A 105 -6.31 -19.11 13.40
CA SER A 105 -6.20 -17.91 14.23
C SER A 105 -7.47 -17.06 14.04
N PRO A 106 -8.36 -16.94 15.05
CA PRO A 106 -9.66 -16.28 14.90
C PRO A 106 -9.58 -14.75 14.73
N GLN A 107 -8.38 -14.18 14.61
CA GLN A 107 -8.10 -12.75 14.49
C GLN A 107 -7.11 -12.44 13.35
N ALA A 108 -7.00 -13.32 12.34
CA ALA A 108 -6.11 -13.07 11.21
C ALA A 108 -6.51 -11.79 10.47
N VAL A 109 -5.57 -10.86 10.32
CA VAL A 109 -5.74 -9.71 9.42
C VAL A 109 -5.63 -10.22 7.99
N SER A 110 -6.69 -10.03 7.20
CA SER A 110 -6.70 -10.44 5.81
C SER A 110 -5.79 -9.51 4.98
N PRO A 111 -4.88 -10.05 4.15
CA PRO A 111 -4.00 -9.22 3.30
C PRO A 111 -4.82 -8.29 2.40
N ILE A 112 -5.97 -8.77 1.93
CA ILE A 112 -6.85 -7.97 1.08
C ILE A 112 -7.40 -6.74 1.81
N ASP A 113 -7.76 -6.87 3.09
CA ASP A 113 -8.30 -5.76 3.87
C ASP A 113 -7.23 -4.68 4.08
N VAL A 114 -5.96 -5.08 4.24
CA VAL A 114 -4.82 -4.16 4.31
C VAL A 114 -4.63 -3.43 2.98
N VAL A 115 -4.70 -4.14 1.85
CA VAL A 115 -4.56 -3.56 0.52
C VAL A 115 -5.68 -2.60 0.20
N LEU A 116 -6.92 -2.95 0.51
CA LEU A 116 -8.07 -2.07 0.30
C LEU A 116 -8.00 -0.82 1.18
N TYR A 117 -7.60 -0.97 2.45
CA TYR A 117 -7.38 0.17 3.33
C TYR A 117 -6.29 1.10 2.80
N GLY A 118 -5.17 0.53 2.32
CA GLY A 118 -4.07 1.29 1.74
C GLY A 118 -4.47 2.01 0.46
N LEU A 119 -5.19 1.35 -0.45
CA LEU A 119 -5.71 1.99 -1.66
C LEU A 119 -6.63 3.17 -1.33
N ASN A 120 -7.57 2.98 -0.39
CA ASN A 120 -8.47 4.04 0.04
C ASN A 120 -7.73 5.21 0.72
N THR A 121 -6.55 4.95 1.27
CA THR A 121 -5.68 5.96 1.88
C THR A 121 -4.88 6.73 0.83
N VAL A 122 -4.31 6.02 -0.14
CA VAL A 122 -3.33 6.59 -1.08
C VAL A 122 -4.00 7.26 -2.27
N ILE A 123 -5.12 6.73 -2.79
CA ILE A 123 -5.83 7.29 -3.95
C ILE A 123 -6.18 8.78 -3.75
N PRO A 124 -6.72 9.22 -2.60
CA PRO A 124 -7.00 10.65 -2.37
C PRO A 124 -5.76 11.55 -2.33
N LEU A 125 -4.57 10.98 -2.08
CA LEU A 125 -3.30 11.70 -2.06
C LEU A 125 -2.67 11.80 -3.45
N MET A 126 -3.09 10.98 -4.41
CA MET A 126 -2.61 10.96 -5.78
C MET A 126 -3.32 12.02 -6.62
N THR A 127 -2.66 13.15 -6.83
CA THR A 127 -3.11 14.21 -7.74
C THR A 127 -2.85 13.82 -9.21
N GLU A 128 -3.48 14.53 -10.14
CA GLU A 128 -3.23 14.36 -11.58
C GLU A 128 -1.77 14.61 -11.95
N ASP A 129 -1.11 15.58 -11.30
CA ASP A 129 0.30 15.88 -11.52
C ASP A 129 1.21 14.73 -11.03
N LEU A 130 0.89 14.09 -9.90
CA LEU A 130 1.58 12.89 -9.42
C LEU A 130 1.42 11.69 -10.38
N LEU A 131 0.27 11.56 -11.03
CA LEU A 131 0.03 10.51 -12.03
C LEU A 131 0.83 10.70 -13.33
N ARG A 132 1.41 11.88 -13.57
CA ARG A 132 2.30 12.10 -14.73
C ARG A 132 3.65 11.40 -14.56
N PHE A 133 4.02 11.02 -13.34
CA PHE A 133 5.22 10.25 -13.10
C PHE A 133 4.99 8.78 -13.50
N PRO A 134 5.73 8.26 -14.50
CA PRO A 134 5.42 6.99 -15.14
C PRO A 134 5.53 5.78 -14.20
N ASN A 135 6.44 5.82 -13.23
CA ASN A 135 6.62 4.71 -12.28
C ASN A 135 5.43 4.59 -11.33
N LEU A 136 4.95 5.70 -10.77
CA LEU A 136 3.78 5.71 -9.89
C LEU A 136 2.51 5.30 -10.64
N CYS A 137 2.34 5.82 -11.86
CA CYS A 137 1.24 5.45 -12.74
C CYS A 137 1.24 3.95 -13.07
N SER A 138 2.39 3.41 -13.50
CA SER A 138 2.55 1.98 -13.78
C SER A 138 2.28 1.12 -12.54
N GLN A 139 2.81 1.51 -11.40
CA GLN A 139 2.63 0.79 -10.14
C GLN A 139 1.17 0.81 -9.66
N TYR A 140 0.46 1.93 -9.86
CA TYR A 140 -0.97 2.03 -9.60
C TYR A 140 -1.77 1.02 -10.42
N PHE A 141 -1.62 1.06 -11.75
CA PHE A 141 -2.38 0.16 -12.62
C PHE A 141 -2.00 -1.30 -12.43
N LYS A 142 -0.74 -1.58 -12.11
CA LYS A 142 -0.30 -2.92 -11.70
C LYS A 142 -1.06 -3.37 -10.46
N LEU A 143 -1.10 -2.58 -9.39
CA LEU A 143 -1.83 -2.93 -8.16
C LEU A 143 -3.32 -3.18 -8.43
N ILE A 144 -3.98 -2.31 -9.19
CA ILE A 144 -5.40 -2.48 -9.54
C ILE A 144 -5.61 -3.77 -10.35
N THR A 145 -4.75 -4.04 -11.33
CA THR A 145 -4.82 -5.27 -12.14
C THR A 145 -4.70 -6.51 -11.25
N PHE A 146 -3.67 -6.57 -10.39
CA PHE A 146 -3.47 -7.66 -9.45
C PHE A 146 -4.68 -7.85 -8.52
N LEU A 147 -5.23 -6.75 -7.99
CA LEU A 147 -6.41 -6.79 -7.14
C LEU A 147 -7.62 -7.40 -7.87
N THR A 148 -7.87 -6.99 -9.12
CA THR A 148 -8.99 -7.48 -9.93
C THR A 148 -8.82 -8.95 -10.36
N GLU A 149 -7.59 -9.41 -10.57
CA GLU A 149 -7.29 -10.77 -10.98
C GLU A 149 -7.38 -11.75 -9.81
N ILE A 150 -6.90 -11.36 -8.62
CA ILE A 150 -6.81 -12.24 -7.46
C ILE A 150 -8.12 -12.23 -6.66
N HIS A 151 -8.73 -11.06 -6.45
CA HIS A 151 -9.91 -10.90 -5.57
C HIS A 151 -11.03 -10.09 -6.26
N PRO A 152 -11.64 -10.60 -7.36
CA PRO A 152 -12.68 -9.89 -8.10
C PRO A 152 -13.95 -9.63 -7.27
N ASP A 153 -14.27 -10.51 -6.32
CA ASP A 153 -15.38 -10.36 -5.38
C ASP A 153 -15.17 -9.18 -4.41
N LYS A 154 -13.94 -8.97 -3.97
CA LYS A 154 -13.55 -7.84 -3.12
C LYS A 154 -13.51 -6.54 -3.90
N PHE A 155 -13.07 -6.58 -5.16
CA PHE A 155 -13.09 -5.42 -6.04
C PHE A 155 -14.51 -4.93 -6.37
N THR A 156 -15.44 -5.85 -6.58
CA THR A 156 -16.85 -5.49 -6.85
C THR A 156 -17.63 -5.05 -5.62
N SER A 157 -17.13 -5.34 -4.42
CA SER A 157 -17.70 -4.90 -3.14
C SER A 157 -17.03 -3.64 -2.57
N LEU A 158 -16.19 -2.95 -3.36
CA LEU A 158 -15.59 -1.68 -2.97
C LEU A 158 -16.64 -0.61 -2.69
N PRO A 159 -16.34 0.36 -1.80
CA PRO A 159 -17.16 1.57 -1.65
C PRO A 159 -17.36 2.27 -2.98
N GLU A 160 -18.57 2.76 -3.24
CA GLU A 160 -18.96 3.35 -4.53
C GLU A 160 -18.05 4.52 -4.95
N GLU A 161 -17.62 5.35 -4.00
CA GLU A 161 -16.70 6.46 -4.27
C GLU A 161 -15.33 5.98 -4.73
N LEU A 162 -14.75 5.00 -4.03
CA LEU A 162 -13.44 4.43 -4.37
C LEU A 162 -13.49 3.73 -5.72
N PHE A 163 -14.55 2.96 -5.98
CA PHE A 163 -14.76 2.30 -7.27
C PHE A 163 -14.86 3.33 -8.41
N LYS A 164 -15.64 4.40 -8.24
CA LYS A 164 -15.73 5.49 -9.22
C LYS A 164 -14.39 6.15 -9.47
N SER A 165 -13.62 6.46 -8.41
CA SER A 165 -12.28 7.03 -8.54
C SER A 165 -11.37 6.12 -9.37
N ILE A 166 -11.37 4.80 -9.10
CA ILE A 166 -10.57 3.83 -9.86
C ILE A 166 -11.01 3.79 -11.33
N MET A 167 -12.32 3.78 -11.61
CA MET A 167 -12.83 3.76 -12.99
C MET A 167 -12.43 5.01 -13.76
N VAL A 168 -12.51 6.20 -13.15
CA VAL A 168 -12.07 7.45 -13.77
C VAL A 168 -10.57 7.40 -14.06
N SER A 169 -9.75 6.94 -13.12
CA SER A 169 -8.30 6.78 -13.34
C SER A 169 -7.99 5.78 -14.45
N LEU A 170 -8.73 4.67 -14.56
CA LEU A 170 -8.58 3.69 -15.64
C LEU A 170 -8.96 4.27 -17.01
N GLU A 171 -10.07 5.01 -17.09
CA GLU A 171 -10.46 5.70 -18.32
C GLU A 171 -9.39 6.69 -18.77
N MET A 172 -8.86 7.50 -17.83
CA MET A 172 -7.75 8.40 -18.13
C MET A 172 -6.50 7.65 -18.58
N GLY A 173 -6.13 6.55 -17.92
CA GLY A 173 -4.97 5.73 -18.32
C GLY A 173 -5.07 5.18 -19.73
N LEU A 174 -6.26 4.70 -20.13
CA LEU A 174 -6.52 4.15 -21.47
C LEU A 174 -6.56 5.23 -22.57
N VAL A 175 -6.97 6.45 -22.24
CA VAL A 175 -7.07 7.56 -23.21
C VAL A 175 -5.76 8.33 -23.34
N SER A 176 -5.01 8.49 -22.25
CA SER A 176 -3.79 9.32 -22.20
C SER A 176 -2.50 8.58 -22.57
N TYR A 177 -2.47 7.24 -22.50
CA TYR A 177 -1.30 6.43 -22.86
C TYR A 177 -1.65 5.33 -23.87
N PRO A 178 -1.64 5.62 -25.19
CA PRO A 178 -1.73 4.62 -26.25
C PRO A 178 -0.42 3.81 -26.44
#